data_AF-A0A1F8ZZS2-F1
#
_entry.id   AF-A0A1F8ZZS2-F1
#
_cell.length_a   1.000
_cell.length_b   1.000
_cell.length_c   1.000
_cell.angle_alpha   90.00
_cell.angle_beta   90.00
_cell.angle_gamma   90.00
#
_symmetry.space_group_name_H-M   'P 1'
#
loop_
_entity.id
_entity.type
_entity.pdbx_description
1 polymer ?
#
loop_
_entity_poly.entity_id
_entity_poly.type
_entity_poly.pdbx_seq_one_letter_code
_entity_poly.pdbx_strand_id
1 'polypeptide(L)'
;MAKEVKRVNFDEFSINLPTIFDTMARRKEPVLIEREGQIYRLELEQAQPPENIWSSYDPEKVRRGLKKSAGALAGVDRETLLRDMHEAREQASHGRPA
;
A
#
# COMPACT_ATOMS: atom_id res chain seq x y z
N MET A 1 -22.95 12.57 19.17
CA MET A 1 -23.39 13.78 18.45
C MET A 1 -22.94 13.63 17.01
N ALA A 2 -23.86 13.54 16.05
CA ALA A 2 -23.52 13.32 14.65
C ALA A 2 -22.84 14.58 14.10
N LYS A 3 -21.59 14.47 13.67
CA LYS A 3 -20.88 15.59 13.03
C LYS A 3 -21.60 15.94 11.73
N GLU A 4 -21.88 17.21 11.54
CA GLU A 4 -22.60 17.74 10.39
C GLU A 4 -21.72 17.60 9.14
N VAL A 5 -21.99 16.58 8.32
CA VAL A 5 -21.22 16.32 7.10
C VAL A 5 -21.63 17.33 6.05
N LYS A 6 -20.68 18.10 5.52
CA LYS A 6 -20.97 19.16 4.53
C LYS A 6 -21.53 18.52 3.25
N ARG A 7 -22.77 18.89 2.91
CA ARG A 7 -23.45 18.50 1.66
C ARG A 7 -23.34 19.65 0.65
N VAL A 8 -22.92 19.34 -0.57
CA VAL A 8 -22.80 20.28 -1.69
C VAL A 8 -23.47 19.70 -2.93
N ASN A 9 -24.01 20.56 -3.80
CA ASN A 9 -24.48 20.14 -5.13
C ASN A 9 -23.25 19.87 -6.04
N PHE A 10 -23.37 18.92 -6.96
CA PHE A 10 -22.40 18.66 -8.02
C PHE A 10 -21.94 19.92 -8.76
N ASP A 11 -22.84 20.88 -9.05
CA ASP A 11 -22.47 22.11 -9.74
C ASP A 11 -21.51 22.96 -8.89
N GLU A 12 -21.83 23.13 -7.60
CA GLU A 12 -20.97 23.82 -6.62
C GLU A 12 -19.63 23.10 -6.45
N PHE A 13 -19.67 21.76 -6.43
CA PHE A 13 -18.48 20.91 -6.39
C PHE A 13 -17.58 21.12 -7.60
N SER A 14 -18.15 21.14 -8.81
CA SER A 14 -17.41 21.25 -10.07
C SER A 14 -16.68 22.59 -10.23
N ILE A 15 -17.30 23.67 -9.74
CA ILE A 15 -16.75 25.03 -9.83
C ILE A 15 -15.66 25.27 -8.77
N ASN A 16 -15.75 24.61 -7.61
CA ASN A 16 -14.91 24.88 -6.44
C ASN A 16 -14.03 23.68 -6.02
N LEU A 17 -13.65 22.83 -6.97
CA LEU A 17 -12.82 21.64 -6.75
C LEU A 17 -11.62 21.91 -5.82
N PRO A 18 -10.74 22.90 -6.09
CA PRO A 18 -9.54 23.12 -5.27
C PRO A 18 -9.88 23.44 -3.81
N THR A 19 -10.82 24.35 -3.58
CA THR A 19 -11.24 24.78 -2.23
C THR A 19 -11.86 23.63 -1.43
N ILE A 20 -12.58 22.72 -2.10
CA ILE A 20 -13.18 21.55 -1.46
C ILE A 20 -12.09 20.57 -1.02
N PHE A 21 -11.13 20.25 -1.89
CA PHE A 21 -10.01 19.39 -1.53
C PHE A 21 -9.13 19.99 -0.43
N ASP A 22 -8.86 21.29 -0.47
CA ASP A 22 -8.14 21.99 0.60
C ASP A 22 -8.88 21.90 1.95
N THR A 23 -10.20 22.07 1.93
CA THR A 23 -11.04 21.95 3.13
C THR A 23 -11.03 20.52 3.67
N MET A 24 -11.12 19.52 2.79
CA MET A 24 -11.05 18.10 3.15
C MET A 24 -9.68 17.73 3.74
N ALA A 25 -8.59 18.21 3.15
CA ALA A 25 -7.23 17.97 3.66
C ALA A 25 -7.03 18.59 5.05
N ARG A 26 -7.58 19.78 5.30
CA ARG A 26 -7.48 20.47 6.59
C ARG A 26 -8.37 19.86 7.67
N ARG A 27 -9.63 19.57 7.35
CA ARG A 27 -10.62 19.10 8.34
C ARG A 27 -10.62 17.59 8.53
N LYS A 28 -10.11 16.83 7.55
CA LYS A 28 -10.17 15.36 7.51
C LYS A 28 -11.59 14.82 7.65
N GLU A 29 -12.56 15.56 7.14
CA GLU A 29 -13.98 15.22 7.18
C GLU A 29 -14.47 14.90 5.76
N PRO A 30 -15.37 13.91 5.61
CA PRO A 30 -15.95 13.58 4.32
C PRO A 30 -16.85 14.71 3.82
N VAL A 31 -17.00 14.80 2.50
CA VAL A 31 -17.93 15.72 1.83
C VAL A 31 -18.95 14.89 1.07
N LEU A 32 -20.23 15.25 1.22
CA LEU A 32 -21.33 14.63 0.48
C LEU A 32 -21.64 15.47 -0.76
N ILE A 33 -21.64 14.85 -1.92
CA ILE A 33 -21.90 15.49 -3.21
C ILE A 33 -23.22 14.94 -3.72
N GLU A 34 -24.20 15.81 -3.91
CA GLU A 34 -25.49 15.45 -4.49
C GLU A 34 -25.49 15.66 -6.00
N ARG A 35 -25.92 14.65 -6.76
CA ARG A 35 -26.12 14.73 -8.20
C ARG A 35 -27.36 13.94 -8.60
N GLU A 36 -28.31 14.59 -9.26
CA GLU A 36 -29.52 13.94 -9.79
C GLU A 36 -30.29 13.14 -8.71
N GLY A 37 -30.33 13.67 -7.47
CA GLY A 37 -30.96 13.01 -6.31
C GLY A 37 -30.16 11.86 -5.69
N GLN A 38 -28.99 11.53 -6.23
CA GLN A 38 -28.05 10.57 -5.65
C GLN A 38 -27.00 11.30 -4.80
N ILE A 39 -26.56 10.67 -3.71
CA ILE A 39 -25.55 11.22 -2.80
C ILE A 39 -24.28 10.40 -2.90
N TYR A 40 -23.21 11.04 -3.34
CA TYR A 40 -21.86 10.51 -3.39
C TYR A 40 -21.09 10.98 -2.16
N ARG A 41 -20.26 10.11 -1.58
CA ARG A 41 -19.37 10.47 -0.48
C ARG A 41 -17.95 10.53 -0.99
N LEU A 42 -17.34 11.71 -0.91
CA LEU A 42 -15.92 11.89 -1.12
C LEU A 42 -15.23 11.91 0.24
N GLU A 43 -14.28 11.02 0.43
CA GLU A 43 -13.46 10.99 1.63
C GLU A 43 -11.98 10.98 1.24
N LEU A 44 -11.16 11.58 2.10
CA LEU A 44 -9.73 11.44 1.96
C LEU A 44 -9.41 9.97 2.20
N GLU A 45 -9.02 9.27 1.14
CA GLU A 45 -8.35 8.00 1.32
C GLU A 45 -7.13 8.30 2.19
N GLN A 46 -7.11 7.75 3.39
CA GLN A 46 -5.91 7.80 4.21
C GLN A 46 -4.87 7.05 3.39
N ALA A 47 -4.06 7.78 2.63
CA ALA A 47 -2.80 7.27 2.15
C ALA A 47 -2.11 6.81 3.42
N GLN A 48 -2.18 5.51 3.70
CA GLN A 48 -1.28 4.91 4.66
C GLN A 48 0.08 5.41 4.17
N PRO A 49 0.80 6.22 4.97
CA PRO A 49 2.13 6.64 4.56
C PRO A 49 2.81 5.34 4.14
N PRO A 50 3.42 5.29 2.93
CA PRO A 50 3.93 4.06 2.36
C PRO A 50 4.65 3.32 3.47
N GLU A 51 4.15 2.12 3.77
CA GLU A 51 4.52 1.41 4.98
C GLU A 51 6.04 1.47 5.09
N ASN A 52 6.55 2.06 6.17
CA ASN A 52 7.99 2.13 6.33
C ASN A 52 8.45 0.69 6.62
N ILE A 53 8.85 -0.02 5.57
CA ILE A 53 9.31 -1.40 5.61
C ILE A 53 10.53 -1.59 6.53
N TRP A 54 11.20 -0.48 6.88
CA TRP A 54 12.35 -0.45 7.79
C TRP A 54 11.98 -0.08 9.23
N SER A 55 10.69 0.17 9.53
CA SER A 55 10.22 0.56 10.87
C SER A 55 10.63 -0.42 11.97
N SER A 56 10.82 -1.70 11.62
CA SER A 56 11.28 -2.76 12.52
C SER A 56 12.69 -3.27 12.21
N TYR A 57 13.50 -2.51 11.46
CA TYR A 57 14.86 -2.93 11.10
C TYR A 57 15.79 -2.89 12.32
N ASP A 58 16.33 -4.05 12.70
CA ASP A 58 17.35 -4.19 13.74
C ASP A 58 18.67 -4.69 13.09
N PRO A 59 19.69 -3.83 12.96
CA PRO A 59 20.96 -4.21 12.34
C PRO A 59 21.70 -5.31 13.12
N GLU A 60 21.55 -5.37 14.44
CA GLU A 60 22.19 -6.39 15.25
C GLU A 60 21.50 -7.75 15.09
N LYS A 61 20.17 -7.76 14.95
CA LYS A 61 19.43 -8.98 14.60
C LYS A 61 19.86 -9.53 13.24
N VAL A 62 20.05 -8.66 12.24
CA VAL A 62 20.56 -9.06 10.92
C VAL A 62 21.98 -9.64 11.05
N ARG A 63 22.90 -8.94 11.72
CA ARG A 63 24.27 -9.42 11.93
C ARG A 63 24.31 -10.78 12.63
N ARG A 64 23.49 -11.00 13.66
CA ARG A 64 23.37 -12.31 14.33
C ARG A 64 22.85 -13.38 13.39
N GLY A 65 21.84 -13.08 12.58
CA GLY A 65 21.31 -14.00 11.57
C GLY A 65 22.37 -14.42 10.56
N LEU A 66 23.09 -13.46 9.98
CA LEU A 66 24.16 -13.71 9.02
C LEU A 66 25.30 -14.54 9.61
N LYS A 67 25.69 -14.26 10.86
CA LYS A 67 26.70 -15.07 11.57
C LYS A 67 26.23 -16.51 11.80
N LYS A 68 24.97 -16.72 12.15
CA LYS A 68 24.39 -18.07 12.34
C LYS A 68 24.34 -18.88 11.04
N SER A 69 24.12 -18.21 9.91
CA SER A 69 24.08 -18.86 8.60
C SER A 69 25.45 -18.97 7.92
N ALA A 70 26.53 -18.53 8.56
CA ALA A 70 27.87 -18.61 7.99
C ALA A 70 28.22 -20.09 7.73
N GLY A 71 28.53 -20.43 6.48
CA GLY A 71 28.80 -21.81 6.07
C GLY A 71 27.56 -22.67 5.83
N ALA A 72 26.34 -22.12 5.88
CA ALA A 72 25.12 -22.87 5.59
C ALA A 72 25.08 -23.47 4.17
N LEU A 73 25.86 -22.90 3.24
CA LEU A 73 26.03 -23.38 1.87
C LEU A 73 27.40 -24.02 1.63
N ALA A 74 28.15 -24.34 2.69
CA ALA A 74 29.42 -25.03 2.55
C ALA A 74 29.19 -26.43 1.95
N GLY A 75 29.93 -26.74 0.88
CA GLY A 75 29.78 -28.01 0.15
C GLY A 75 28.65 -28.02 -0.89
N VAL A 76 27.89 -26.94 -1.03
CA VAL A 76 26.90 -26.82 -2.12
C VAL A 76 27.61 -26.49 -3.43
N ASP A 77 27.29 -27.24 -4.48
CA ASP A 77 27.74 -26.96 -5.83
C ASP A 77 26.98 -25.74 -6.38
N ARG A 78 27.72 -24.65 -6.63
CA ARG A 78 27.15 -23.38 -7.07
C ARG A 78 26.44 -23.48 -8.42
N GLU A 79 27.05 -24.17 -9.39
CA GLU A 79 26.53 -24.21 -10.76
C GLU A 79 25.26 -25.05 -10.84
N THR A 80 25.22 -26.14 -10.08
CA THR A 80 24.03 -26.98 -9.91
C THR A 80 22.92 -26.19 -9.22
N LEU A 81 23.22 -25.51 -8.11
CA LEU A 81 22.23 -24.69 -7.40
C LEU A 81 21.64 -23.58 -8.31
N LEU A 82 22.47 -22.90 -9.09
CA LEU A 82 22.00 -21.84 -10.00
C LEU A 82 21.13 -22.40 -11.13
N ARG A 83 21.47 -23.58 -11.67
CA ARG A 83 20.67 -24.29 -12.67
C ARG A 83 19.30 -24.66 -12.11
N ASP A 84 19.26 -25.29 -10.93
CA ASP A 84 18.02 -25.68 -10.26
C ASP A 84 17.12 -24.47 -9.97
N MET A 85 17.70 -23.34 -9.54
CA MET A 85 16.97 -22.08 -9.32
C MET A 85 16.42 -21.46 -10.62
N HIS A 86 17.07 -21.69 -11.76
CA HIS A 86 16.58 -21.24 -13.06
C HIS A 86 15.40 -22.10 -13.52
N GLU A 87 15.57 -23.42 -13.49
CA GLU A 87 14.52 -24.39 -13.84
C GLU A 87 13.26 -24.21 -12.97
N ALA A 88 13.42 -23.99 -11.66
CA ALA A 88 12.30 -23.75 -10.75
C ALA A 88 11.50 -22.47 -11.07
N ARG A 89 12.14 -21.43 -11.63
CA ARG A 89 11.45 -20.20 -12.05
C ARG A 89 10.61 -20.41 -13.31
N GLU A 90 11.08 -21.25 -14.23
CA GLU A 90 10.33 -21.59 -15.45
C GLU A 90 9.10 -22.44 -15.12
N GLN A 91 9.18 -23.28 -14.09
CA GLN A 91 8.06 -24.10 -13.61
C GLN A 91 6.95 -23.31 -12.90
N ALA A 92 7.22 -22.10 -12.41
CA ALA A 92 6.23 -21.26 -11.72
C ALA A 92 5.15 -20.64 -12.64
N SER A 93 5.16 -20.93 -13.94
CA SER A 93 4.20 -20.41 -14.92
C SER A 93 2.88 -21.20 -15.00
N HIS A 94 2.71 -22.32 -14.30
CA HIS A 94 1.48 -23.13 -14.42
C HIS A 94 0.84 -23.38 -13.06
N GLY A 95 -0.13 -22.52 -12.71
CA GLY A 95 -1.11 -22.81 -11.66
C GLY A 95 -0.87 -22.11 -10.32
N ARG A 96 -1.13 -20.80 -10.26
CA ARG A 96 -1.69 -20.21 -9.03
C ARG A 96 -3.18 -20.00 -9.26
N PRO A 97 -4.08 -20.68 -8.52
CA PRO A 97 -5.49 -20.28 -8.50
C PRO A 97 -5.60 -18.87 -7.90
N ALA A 98 -6.50 -18.07 -8.48
CA ALA A 98 -6.81 -16.69 -8.12
C ALA A 98 -7.36 -16.56 -6.69
#